data_AF-A0A9E2LE61-F1
#
_entry.id   AF-A0A9E2LE61-F1
#
_cell.length_a   1.000
_cell.length_b   1.000
_cell.length_c   1.000
_cell.angle_alpha   90.00
_cell.angle_beta   90.00
_cell.angle_gamma   90.00
#
_symmetry.space_group_name_H-M   'P 1'
#
loop_
_entity.id
_entity.type
_entity.pdbx_description
1 polymer ?
#
loop_
_entity_poly.entity_id
_entity_poly.type
_entity_poly.pdbx_seq_one_letter_code
_entity_poly.pdbx_strand_id
1 'polypeptide(L)'
;MPTAFTEFLAELVGTVPMAIGAVIQDSDGETVDSFGHMSAFDLMVQSAQWGLLWRELQFPPEPRRLTGTTEILIETDRQKILLTTLFKEYYLVFILSKETQLTEARRILDQYLAAIREEMGL
;
A
#
# COMPACT_ATOMS: atom_id res chain seq x y z
N MET A 1 16.43 -15.84 -1.11
CA MET A 1 16.09 -15.42 0.27
C MET A 1 15.02 -14.36 0.12
N PRO A 2 13.84 -14.50 0.75
CA PRO A 2 12.86 -13.42 0.80
C PRO A 2 13.47 -12.21 1.52
N THR A 3 13.08 -11.00 1.12
CA THR A 3 13.47 -9.78 1.83
C THR A 3 12.50 -9.53 2.99
N ALA A 4 12.87 -8.67 3.94
CA ALA A 4 11.96 -8.25 5.02
C ALA A 4 10.65 -7.66 4.46
N PHE A 5 10.70 -6.97 3.32
CA PHE A 5 9.50 -6.48 2.62
C PHE A 5 8.64 -7.61 2.07
N THR A 6 9.25 -8.61 1.46
CA THR A 6 8.53 -9.77 0.92
C THR A 6 7.80 -10.52 2.03
N GLU A 7 8.45 -10.71 3.19
CA GLU A 7 7.87 -11.38 4.36
C GLU A 7 6.70 -10.57 4.93
N PHE A 8 6.89 -9.26 5.16
CA PHE A 8 5.81 -8.36 5.61
C PHE A 8 4.60 -8.40 4.67
N LEU A 9 4.83 -8.28 3.36
CA LEU A 9 3.75 -8.28 2.37
C LEU A 9 3.02 -9.62 2.34
N ALA A 10 3.74 -10.73 2.44
CA ALA A 10 3.16 -12.07 2.49
C ALA A 10 2.28 -12.26 3.73
N GLU A 11 2.74 -11.78 4.88
CA GLU A 11 2.00 -11.89 6.15
C GLU A 11 0.76 -10.99 6.15
N LEU A 12 0.89 -9.73 5.69
CA LEU A 12 -0.23 -8.79 5.59
C LEU A 12 -1.33 -9.33 4.67
N VAL A 13 -0.97 -9.75 3.46
CA VAL A 13 -1.93 -10.29 2.49
C VAL A 13 -2.53 -11.61 2.97
N GLY A 14 -1.73 -12.47 3.60
CA GLY A 14 -2.19 -13.74 4.15
C GLY A 14 -3.14 -13.61 5.34
N THR A 15 -3.02 -12.52 6.12
CA THR A 15 -3.82 -12.27 7.32
C THR A 15 -5.13 -11.55 7.01
N VAL A 16 -5.14 -10.62 6.06
CA VAL A 16 -6.34 -9.85 5.72
C VAL A 16 -7.30 -10.66 4.83
N PRO A 17 -8.53 -10.96 5.30
CA PRO A 17 -9.46 -11.77 4.52
C PRO A 17 -9.80 -11.12 3.16
N MET A 18 -9.68 -11.92 2.09
CA MET A 18 -9.95 -11.51 0.71
C MET A 18 -9.10 -10.33 0.21
N ALA A 19 -7.94 -10.08 0.82
CA ALA A 19 -6.92 -9.26 0.21
C ALA A 19 -6.52 -9.86 -1.15
N ILE A 20 -6.31 -9.02 -2.15
CA ILE A 20 -5.92 -9.45 -3.50
C ILE A 20 -4.39 -9.43 -3.60
N GLY A 21 -3.77 -8.36 -3.11
CA GLY A 21 -2.33 -8.20 -3.08
C GLY A 21 -1.93 -6.83 -2.56
N ALA A 22 -0.63 -6.65 -2.38
CA ALA A 22 -0.03 -5.45 -1.86
C ALA A 22 1.29 -5.17 -2.59
N VAL A 23 1.60 -3.89 -2.77
CA VAL A 23 2.82 -3.42 -3.44
C VAL A 23 3.44 -2.31 -2.59
N ILE A 24 4.74 -2.40 -2.35
CA ILE A 24 5.52 -1.30 -1.78
C ILE A 24 6.12 -0.50 -2.92
N GLN A 25 5.97 0.81 -2.85
CA GLN A 25 6.56 1.77 -3.77
C GLN A 25 7.47 2.76 -3.02
N ASP A 26 8.45 3.32 -3.72
CA ASP A 26 9.29 4.40 -3.20
C ASP A 26 8.71 5.82 -3.48
N SER A 27 9.52 6.87 -3.24
CA SER A 27 9.18 8.29 -3.47
C SER A 27 8.82 8.63 -4.91
N ASP A 28 9.34 7.87 -5.86
CA ASP A 28 9.10 8.06 -7.28
C ASP A 28 7.88 7.26 -7.78
N GLY A 29 7.31 6.41 -6.92
CA GLY A 29 6.21 5.51 -7.25
C GLY A 29 6.68 4.22 -7.93
N GLU A 30 7.98 3.92 -7.89
CA GLU A 30 8.54 2.69 -8.45
C GLU A 30 8.31 1.50 -7.51
N THR A 31 8.00 0.33 -8.06
CA THR A 31 7.80 -0.87 -7.25
C THR A 31 9.11 -1.34 -6.63
N VAL A 32 9.12 -1.40 -5.30
CA VAL A 32 10.21 -1.97 -4.49
C VAL A 32 9.98 -3.46 -4.26
N ASP A 33 8.75 -3.85 -3.89
CA ASP A 33 8.36 -5.24 -3.72
C ASP A 33 6.85 -5.43 -3.88
N SER A 34 6.40 -6.65 -4.13
CA SER A 34 4.98 -6.99 -4.27
C SER A 34 4.67 -8.41 -3.83
N PHE A 35 3.47 -8.63 -3.30
CA PHE A 35 2.95 -9.96 -2.99
C PHE A 35 1.44 -9.99 -3.19
N GLY A 36 0.90 -11.11 -3.68
CA GLY A 36 -0.54 -11.27 -3.80
C GLY A 36 -0.95 -12.58 -4.45
N HIS A 37 -2.27 -12.72 -4.63
CA HIS A 37 -2.86 -13.87 -5.33
C HIS A 37 -2.90 -13.68 -6.86
N MET A 38 -2.57 -12.47 -7.33
CA MET A 38 -2.33 -12.17 -8.75
C MET A 38 -0.85 -12.37 -9.11
N SER A 39 -0.54 -12.40 -10.40
CA SER A 39 0.87 -12.41 -10.82
C SER A 39 1.57 -11.12 -10.39
N ALA A 40 2.87 -11.19 -10.08
CA ALA A 40 3.66 -10.02 -9.72
C ALA A 40 3.60 -8.93 -10.80
N PHE A 41 3.61 -9.34 -12.08
CA PHE A 41 3.47 -8.41 -13.20
C PHE A 41 2.13 -7.66 -13.17
N ASP A 42 1.02 -8.36 -12.94
CA ASP A 42 -0.30 -7.71 -12.89
C ASP A 42 -0.41 -6.75 -11.70
N LEU A 43 0.15 -7.09 -10.54
CA LEU A 43 0.20 -6.21 -9.38
C LEU A 43 1.02 -4.95 -9.65
N MET A 44 2.17 -5.08 -10.32
CA MET A 44 2.99 -3.93 -10.73
C MET A 44 2.23 -3.01 -11.68
N VAL A 45 1.59 -3.58 -12.72
CA VAL A 45 0.81 -2.81 -13.68
C VAL A 45 -0.36 -2.10 -12.99
N GLN A 46 -1.08 -2.79 -12.12
CA GLN A 46 -2.22 -2.22 -11.40
C GLN A 46 -1.80 -1.12 -10.41
N SER A 47 -0.62 -1.24 -9.80
CA SER A 47 -0.11 -0.28 -8.81
C SER A 47 0.58 0.95 -9.40
N ALA A 48 1.13 0.86 -10.62
CA ALA A 48 1.86 1.96 -11.25
C ALA A 48 1.05 3.26 -11.35
N GLN A 49 -0.24 3.18 -11.69
CA GLN A 49 -1.12 4.35 -11.78
C GLN A 49 -1.35 5.04 -10.42
N TRP A 50 -1.27 4.28 -9.32
CA TRP A 50 -1.48 4.77 -7.97
C TRP A 50 -0.26 5.50 -7.42
N GLY A 51 0.95 5.03 -7.78
CA GLY A 51 2.20 5.71 -7.44
C GLY A 51 2.27 7.12 -8.03
N LEU A 52 1.84 7.29 -9.29
CA LEU A 52 1.77 8.61 -9.93
C LEU A 52 0.80 9.56 -9.20
N LEU A 53 -0.41 9.09 -8.90
CA LEU A 53 -1.40 9.86 -8.14
C LEU A 53 -0.83 10.28 -6.78
N TRP A 54 -0.22 9.34 -6.06
CA TRP A 54 0.36 9.60 -4.75
C TRP A 54 1.45 10.67 -4.81
N ARG A 55 2.37 10.58 -5.78
CA ARG A 55 3.42 11.57 -5.99
C ARG A 55 2.86 12.96 -6.25
N GLU A 56 1.79 13.08 -7.06
CA GLU A 56 1.11 14.37 -7.28
C GLU A 56 0.48 14.95 -6.02
N LEU A 57 0.04 14.11 -5.07
CA LEU A 57 -0.50 14.58 -3.80
C LEU A 57 0.58 14.97 -2.80
N GLN A 58 1.74 14.31 -2.82
CA GLN A 58 2.86 14.67 -1.96
C GLN A 58 3.60 15.92 -2.46
N PHE A 59 3.72 16.08 -3.77
CA PHE A 59 4.42 17.19 -4.41
C PHE A 59 3.49 17.96 -5.37
N PRO A 60 2.37 18.53 -4.88
CA PRO A 60 1.38 19.16 -5.73
C PRO A 60 1.96 20.44 -6.38
N PRO A 61 1.74 20.66 -7.69
CA PRO A 61 2.07 21.93 -8.30
C PRO A 61 1.18 23.04 -7.70
N GLU A 62 1.79 24.18 -7.36
CA GLU A 62 1.09 25.39 -6.90
C GLU A 62 -0.03 25.77 -7.88
N PRO A 63 -1.22 26.21 -7.41
CA PRO A 63 -1.61 26.53 -6.03
C PRO A 63 -2.32 25.39 -5.27
N ARG A 64 -2.16 24.12 -5.68
CA ARG A 64 -2.94 23.00 -5.13
C ARG A 64 -2.50 22.67 -3.68
N ARG A 65 -3.46 22.58 -2.75
CA ARG A 65 -3.24 22.43 -1.30
C ARG A 65 -3.48 21.00 -0.74
N LEU A 66 -3.08 19.96 -1.47
CA LEU A 66 -3.24 18.56 -1.00
C LEU A 66 -1.98 18.00 -0.29
N THR A 67 -1.07 18.90 0.09
CA THR A 67 0.17 18.58 0.81
C THR A 67 -0.09 17.87 2.13
N GLY A 68 0.74 16.89 2.48
CA GLY A 68 0.61 16.14 3.74
C GLY A 68 -0.45 15.04 3.68
N THR A 69 -0.78 14.55 2.49
CA THR A 69 -1.65 13.39 2.33
C THR A 69 -1.00 12.18 3.00
N THR A 70 -1.69 11.60 3.99
CA THR A 70 -1.23 10.39 4.69
C THR A 70 -1.87 9.13 4.16
N GLU A 71 -2.97 9.27 3.41
CA GLU A 71 -3.75 8.13 2.93
C GLU A 71 -4.70 8.50 1.77
N ILE A 72 -4.94 7.54 0.86
CA ILE A 72 -6.02 7.57 -0.12
C ILE A 72 -6.79 6.25 -0.06
N LEU A 73 -8.12 6.32 -0.02
CA LEU A 73 -8.99 5.17 -0.21
C LEU A 73 -9.81 5.37 -1.49
N ILE A 74 -9.78 4.37 -2.37
CA ILE A 74 -10.61 4.31 -3.58
C ILE A 74 -11.49 3.07 -3.46
N GLU A 75 -12.81 3.26 -3.49
CA GLU A 75 -13.77 2.16 -3.46
C GLU A 75 -14.53 2.10 -4.79
N THR A 76 -14.64 0.89 -5.33
CA THR A 76 -15.33 0.60 -6.58
C THR A 76 -16.31 -0.55 -6.38
N ASP A 77 -17.11 -0.85 -7.40
CA ASP A 77 -18.04 -1.98 -7.40
C ASP A 77 -17.36 -3.37 -7.37
N ARG A 78 -16.02 -3.41 -7.54
CA ARG A 78 -15.23 -4.65 -7.61
C ARG A 78 -14.09 -4.71 -6.59
N GLN A 79 -13.50 -3.58 -6.24
CA GLN A 79 -12.24 -3.52 -5.49
C GLN A 79 -12.19 -2.31 -4.57
N LYS A 80 -11.34 -2.39 -3.53
CA LYS A 80 -10.87 -1.23 -2.79
C LYS A 80 -9.36 -1.11 -2.95
N ILE A 81 -8.87 0.11 -3.14
CA ILE A 81 -7.44 0.42 -3.14
C ILE A 81 -7.17 1.34 -1.95
N LEU A 82 -6.27 0.93 -1.07
CA LEU A 82 -5.78 1.74 0.03
C LEU A 82 -4.32 2.10 -0.24
N LEU A 83 -4.03 3.39 -0.40
CA LEU A 83 -2.67 3.92 -0.48
C LEU A 83 -2.34 4.55 0.87
N THR A 84 -1.20 4.21 1.47
CA THR A 84 -0.77 4.80 2.74
C THR A 84 0.75 4.81 2.89
N THR A 85 1.28 5.70 3.73
CA THR A 85 2.71 5.73 4.05
C THR A 85 3.09 4.57 4.98
N LEU A 86 4.12 3.81 4.59
CA LEU A 86 4.73 2.77 5.42
C LEU A 86 5.69 3.42 6.43
N PHE A 87 6.83 3.88 5.94
CA PHE A 87 7.88 4.56 6.70
C PHE A 87 8.77 5.36 5.73
N LYS A 88 9.33 6.48 6.21
CA LYS A 88 10.13 7.40 5.39
C LYS A 88 9.42 7.75 4.08
N GLU A 89 10.02 7.41 2.95
CA GLU A 89 9.55 7.68 1.58
C GLU A 89 8.95 6.43 0.91
N TYR A 90 8.61 5.39 1.69
CA TYR A 90 7.95 4.19 1.18
C TYR A 90 6.45 4.23 1.42
N TYR A 91 5.70 3.75 0.44
CA TYR A 91 4.23 3.73 0.46
C TYR A 91 3.71 2.35 0.11
N LEU A 92 2.58 2.00 0.71
CA LEU A 92 1.86 0.77 0.45
C LEU A 92 0.69 1.07 -0.48
N VAL A 93 0.57 0.29 -1.54
CA VAL A 93 -0.65 0.14 -2.33
C VAL A 93 -1.27 -1.20 -1.96
N PHE A 94 -2.38 -1.17 -1.22
CA PHE A 94 -3.08 -2.38 -0.78
C PHE A 94 -4.36 -2.58 -1.59
N ILE A 95 -4.41 -3.69 -2.33
CA ILE A 95 -5.49 -4.03 -3.25
C ILE A 95 -6.37 -5.07 -2.56
N LEU A 96 -7.63 -4.70 -2.34
CA LEU A 96 -8.60 -5.48 -1.59
C LEU A 96 -9.81 -5.82 -2.45
N SER A 97 -10.43 -6.96 -2.18
CA SER A 97 -11.76 -7.25 -2.69
C SER A 97 -12.78 -6.23 -2.18
N LYS A 98 -13.82 -5.94 -2.96
CA LYS A 98 -14.97 -5.17 -2.46
C LYS A 98 -15.66 -5.81 -1.26
N GLU A 99 -15.50 -7.12 -1.07
CA GLU A 99 -16.08 -7.85 0.07
C GLU A 99 -15.19 -7.76 1.33
N THR A 100 -13.93 -7.33 1.20
CA THR A 100 -13.04 -7.17 2.35
C THR A 100 -13.59 -6.11 3.30
N GLN A 101 -13.69 -6.44 4.59
CA GLN A 101 -14.06 -5.50 5.63
C GLN A 101 -12.92 -4.51 5.87
N LEU A 102 -13.11 -3.26 5.46
CA LEU A 102 -12.04 -2.25 5.47
C LEU A 102 -11.53 -1.94 6.89
N THR A 103 -12.42 -1.88 7.88
CA THR A 103 -12.04 -1.62 9.28
C THR A 103 -11.09 -2.69 9.80
N GLU A 104 -11.33 -3.96 9.47
CA GLU A 104 -10.48 -5.07 9.89
C GLU A 104 -9.14 -5.07 9.13
N ALA A 105 -9.17 -4.84 7.82
CA ALA A 105 -7.96 -4.71 7.01
C ALA A 105 -7.05 -3.58 7.52
N ARG A 106 -7.63 -2.43 7.90
CA ARG A 106 -6.91 -1.30 8.51
C ARG A 106 -6.33 -1.66 9.86
N ARG A 107 -7.12 -2.26 10.75
CA ARG A 107 -6.66 -2.68 12.07
C ARG A 107 -5.45 -3.60 11.97
N ILE A 108 -5.50 -4.57 11.05
CA ILE A 108 -4.38 -5.49 10.80
C ILE A 108 -3.18 -4.72 10.26
N LEU A 109 -3.36 -3.87 9.25
CA LEU A 109 -2.28 -3.06 8.70
C LEU A 109 -1.62 -2.17 9.76
N ASP A 110 -2.40 -1.47 10.59
CA ASP A 110 -1.89 -0.60 11.66
C ASP A 110 -1.03 -1.38 12.67
N GLN A 111 -1.41 -2.63 12.98
CA GLN A 111 -0.62 -3.51 13.85
C GLN A 111 0.74 -3.84 13.25
N TYR A 112 0.78 -4.18 11.96
CA TYR A 112 2.05 -4.43 11.27
C TYR A 112 2.90 -3.17 11.13
N LEU A 113 2.28 -2.03 10.81
CA LEU A 113 2.99 -0.75 10.71
C LEU A 113 3.61 -0.35 12.06
N ALA A 114 2.90 -0.58 13.16
CA ALA A 114 3.43 -0.34 14.51
C ALA A 114 4.64 -1.24 14.80
N ALA A 115 4.54 -2.54 14.49
CA ALA A 115 5.64 -3.49 14.69
C ALA A 115 6.90 -3.13 13.87
N ILE A 116 6.72 -2.78 12.59
CA ILE A 116 7.84 -2.37 11.71
C ILE A 116 8.51 -1.09 12.23
N ARG A 117 7.73 -0.12 12.71
CA ARG A 117 8.27 1.11 13.28
C ARG A 117 9.13 0.83 14.51
N GLU A 118 8.66 -0.04 15.39
CA GLU A 118 9.42 -0.47 16.57
C GLU A 118 10.74 -1.17 16.20
N GLU A 119 10.70 -2.11 15.24
CA GLU A 119 11.91 -2.81 14.76
C GLU A 119 12.94 -1.87 14.11
N MET A 120 12.46 -0.84 13.41
CA MET A 120 13.30 0.14 12.73
C MET A 120 13.76 1.30 13.64
N GLY A 121 13.30 1.34 14.90
CA GLY A 121 13.60 2.41 15.85
C GLY A 121 12.99 3.77 15.46
N LEU A 122 11.82 3.76 14.83
CA LEU A 122 11.07 4.94 14.35
C LEU A 122 9.88 5.31 15.24
#